data_AF-A0A7W9Z3Y1-F1
#
_entry.id   AF-A0A7W9Z3Y1-F1
#
_cell.length_a   1.000
_cell.length_b   1.000
_cell.length_c   1.000
_cell.angle_alpha   90.00
_cell.angle_beta   90.00
_cell.angle_gamma   90.00
#
_symmetry.space_group_name_H-M   'P 1'
#
loop_
_entity.id
_entity.type
_entity.pdbx_description
1 polymer ?
#
loop_
_entity_poly.entity_id
_entity_poly.type
_entity_poly.pdbx_seq_one_letter_code
_entity_poly.pdbx_strand_id
1 'polypeptide(L)'
;MKHTYTPGWHLPGGGVTNGMSVLETLEKELREEGNLRLASPPHLRQIFFNRDASAREHIVLYTVAVTQSGETGPSLEIAEGRFFPLHALPDDTDAATLRRIQEMRVGSFGTVW
;
A
#
# COMPACT_ATOMS: atom_id res chain seq x y z
N MET A 1 -6.80 -1.91 -1.55
CA MET A 1 -7.79 -1.64 -0.49
C MET A 1 -8.70 -0.53 -0.94
N LYS A 2 -9.99 -0.65 -0.63
CA LYS A 2 -10.98 0.40 -0.88
C LYS A 2 -11.37 1.00 0.46
N HIS A 3 -11.17 2.30 0.62
CA HIS A 3 -11.38 3.01 1.88
C HIS A 3 -12.78 3.62 1.89
N THR A 4 -13.35 3.85 3.07
CA THR A 4 -14.68 4.48 3.21
C THR A 4 -14.66 5.99 2.97
N TYR A 5 -13.49 6.64 3.11
CA TYR A 5 -13.32 8.09 3.06
C TYR A 5 -12.55 8.61 1.84
N THR A 6 -11.95 7.71 1.04
CA THR A 6 -11.25 8.07 -0.19
C THR A 6 -11.75 7.20 -1.32
N PRO A 7 -12.15 7.79 -2.46
CA PRO A 7 -12.67 7.03 -3.58
C PRO A 7 -11.58 6.15 -4.21
N GLY A 8 -12.01 5.03 -4.76
CA GLY A 8 -11.18 4.15 -5.57
C GLY A 8 -10.34 3.13 -4.80
N TRP A 9 -9.57 2.37 -5.57
CA TRP A 9 -8.67 1.34 -5.03
C TRP A 9 -7.25 1.86 -4.87
N HIS A 10 -6.70 1.63 -3.68
CA HIS A 10 -5.36 2.05 -3.28
C HIS A 10 -4.49 0.84 -2.90
N LEU A 11 -3.17 1.00 -2.91
CA LEU A 11 -2.28 0.03 -2.24
C LEU A 11 -2.50 0.08 -0.72
N PRO A 12 -2.35 -1.05 -0.01
CA PRO A 12 -2.42 -1.05 1.45
C PRO A 12 -1.28 -0.24 2.07
N GLY A 13 -1.56 0.43 3.19
CA GLY A 13 -0.59 1.22 3.93
C GLY A 13 -1.18 2.47 4.57
N GLY A 14 -0.35 3.15 5.36
CA GLY A 14 -0.77 4.31 6.13
C GLY A 14 0.42 5.07 6.71
N GLY A 15 0.10 6.05 7.57
CA GLY A 15 1.12 6.84 8.26
C GLY A 15 1.95 5.98 9.22
N VAL A 16 3.26 6.24 9.28
CA VAL A 16 4.13 5.59 10.26
C VAL A 16 3.64 5.93 11.67
N THR A 17 3.28 4.90 12.43
CA THR A 17 2.73 5.09 13.77
C THR A 17 3.80 5.60 14.72
N ASN A 18 3.46 6.58 15.57
CA ASN A 18 4.41 7.14 16.53
C ASN A 18 5.01 6.05 17.44
N GLY A 19 6.33 6.04 17.54
CA GLY A 19 7.07 5.05 18.33
C GLY A 19 7.26 3.70 17.62
N MET A 20 6.79 3.55 16.38
CA MET A 20 7.02 2.36 15.56
C MET A 20 8.00 2.68 14.42
N SER A 21 8.83 1.71 14.08
CA SER A 21 9.59 1.73 12.84
C SER A 21 8.68 1.62 11.62
N VAL A 22 9.23 1.94 10.45
CA VAL A 22 8.54 1.77 9.16
C VAL A 22 8.14 0.31 8.93
N LEU A 23 9.00 -0.64 9.31
CA LEU A 23 8.72 -2.07 9.14
C LEU A 23 7.63 -2.56 10.09
N GLU A 24 7.63 -2.12 11.35
CA GLU A 24 6.55 -2.45 12.29
C GLU A 24 5.21 -1.88 11.83
N THR A 25 5.21 -0.65 11.28
CA THR A 25 4.00 -0.06 10.68
C THR A 25 3.55 -0.89 9.46
N LEU A 26 4.46 -1.21 8.53
CA LEU A 26 4.14 -2.04 7.36
C LEU A 26 3.46 -3.36 7.77
N GLU A 27 4.01 -4.05 8.76
CA GLU A 27 3.42 -5.30 9.25
C GLU A 27 2.06 -5.09 9.94
N LYS A 28 1.89 -3.98 10.66
CA LYS A 28 0.60 -3.62 11.27
C LYS A 28 -0.47 -3.39 10.21
N GLU A 29 -0.19 -2.54 9.22
CA GLU A 29 -1.12 -2.22 8.13
C GLU A 29 -1.50 -3.47 7.33
N LEU A 30 -0.53 -4.32 6.98
CA LEU A 30 -0.79 -5.59 6.30
C LEU A 30 -1.78 -6.49 7.09
N ARG A 31 -1.66 -6.53 8.41
CA ARG A 31 -2.59 -7.29 9.26
C ARG A 31 -3.96 -6.64 9.33
N GLU A 32 -4.02 -5.35 9.61
CA GLU A 32 -5.28 -4.63 9.87
C GLU A 32 -6.13 -4.46 8.63
N GLU A 33 -5.50 -4.12 7.51
CA GLU A 33 -6.22 -3.93 6.26
C GLU A 33 -6.45 -5.29 5.58
N GLY A 34 -5.45 -6.17 5.55
CA GLY A 34 -5.47 -7.31 4.64
C GLY A 34 -5.61 -8.70 5.29
N ASN A 35 -5.56 -8.80 6.61
CA ASN A 35 -5.27 -10.06 7.30
C ASN A 35 -4.02 -10.76 6.73
N LEU A 36 -3.01 -9.98 6.34
CA LEU A 36 -1.79 -10.44 5.68
C LEU A 36 -0.65 -10.56 6.69
N ARG A 37 0.16 -11.60 6.51
CA ARG A 37 1.40 -11.83 7.25
C ARG A 37 2.57 -11.95 6.28
N LEU A 38 3.73 -11.43 6.67
CA LEU A 38 4.96 -11.57 5.89
C LEU A 38 5.32 -13.05 5.73
N ALA A 39 5.52 -13.48 4.49
CA ALA A 39 6.07 -14.79 4.14
C ALA A 39 7.60 -14.73 3.93
N SER A 40 8.14 -13.54 3.68
CA SER A 40 9.56 -13.26 3.54
C SER A 40 9.87 -11.84 4.01
N PRO A 41 11.16 -11.48 4.22
CA PRO A 41 11.54 -10.10 4.46
C PRO A 41 11.00 -9.17 3.34
N PRO A 42 10.47 -7.98 3.68
CA PRO A 42 9.98 -7.03 2.69
C PRO A 42 11.14 -6.40 1.93
N HIS A 43 10.96 -6.19 0.63
CA HIS A 43 11.98 -5.59 -0.23
C HIS A 43 11.66 -4.12 -0.47
N LEU A 44 12.54 -3.22 0.00
CA LEU A 44 12.43 -1.79 -0.29
C LEU A 44 12.56 -1.56 -1.80
N ARG A 45 11.59 -0.86 -2.38
CA ARG A 45 11.58 -0.53 -3.81
C ARG A 45 11.98 0.91 -4.06
N GLN A 46 11.39 1.82 -3.30
CA GLN A 46 11.64 3.26 -3.45
C GLN A 46 11.22 4.02 -2.20
N ILE A 47 11.88 5.17 -1.97
CA ILE A 47 11.43 6.21 -1.05
C ILE A 47 11.07 7.44 -1.90
N PHE A 48 9.83 7.89 -1.78
CA PHE A 48 9.33 9.07 -2.48
C PHE A 48 9.22 10.24 -1.53
N PHE A 49 9.53 11.45 -2.00
CA PHE A 49 9.19 12.67 -1.29
C PHE A 49 7.77 13.13 -1.66
N ASN A 50 6.87 13.18 -0.69
CA ASN A 50 5.49 13.64 -0.88
C ASN A 50 5.34 15.12 -0.53
N ARG A 51 5.72 15.96 -1.49
CA ARG A 51 5.69 17.42 -1.33
C ARG A 51 4.29 18.00 -1.15
N ASP A 52 3.27 17.29 -1.65
CA ASP A 52 1.89 17.76 -1.65
C ASP A 52 1.24 17.57 -0.27
N ALA A 53 1.68 16.56 0.49
CA ALA A 53 1.23 16.34 1.86
C ALA A 53 1.99 17.20 2.88
N SER A 54 3.34 17.22 2.83
CA SER A 54 4.13 18.12 3.67
C SER A 54 5.57 18.31 3.19
N ALA A 55 6.26 19.32 3.74
CA ALA A 55 7.67 19.58 3.46
C ALA A 55 8.65 18.50 3.97
N ARG A 56 8.16 17.46 4.66
CA ARG A 56 8.99 16.41 5.28
C ARG A 56 8.47 14.98 5.06
N GLU A 57 7.34 14.83 4.38
CA GLU A 57 6.71 13.52 4.24
C GLU A 57 7.44 12.67 3.21
N HIS A 58 7.74 11.44 3.61
CA HIS A 58 8.33 10.44 2.74
C HIS A 58 7.44 9.20 2.72
N ILE A 59 7.21 8.68 1.51
CA ILE A 59 6.47 7.43 1.31
C ILE A 59 7.48 6.33 1.02
N VAL A 60 7.45 5.27 1.83
CA VAL A 60 8.37 4.14 1.71
C VAL A 60 7.61 2.97 1.09
N LEU A 61 7.93 2.65 -0.17
CA LEU A 61 7.26 1.60 -0.93
C LEU A 61 8.03 0.28 -0.82
N TYR A 62 7.34 -0.77 -0.37
CA TYR A 62 7.86 -2.13 -0.30
C TYR A 62 7.11 -3.07 -1.24
N THR A 63 7.80 -4.09 -1.75
CA THR A 63 7.16 -5.31 -2.26
C THR A 63 7.35 -6.43 -1.26
N VAL A 64 6.30 -7.20 -1.05
CA VAL A 64 6.23 -8.14 0.05
C VAL A 64 5.56 -9.44 -0.41
N ALA A 65 6.18 -10.58 -0.11
CA ALA A 65 5.48 -11.86 -0.21
C ALA A 65 4.66 -12.06 1.07
N VAL A 66 3.39 -12.39 0.94
CA VAL A 66 2.46 -12.50 2.06
C VAL A 66 1.63 -13.78 2.01
N THR A 67 1.18 -14.21 3.17
CA THR A 67 0.09 -15.19 3.32
C THR A 67 -1.11 -14.48 3.93
N GLN A 68 -2.31 -14.71 3.37
CA GLN A 68 -3.55 -14.21 3.95
C GLN A 68 -4.10 -15.21 4.96
N SER A 69 -4.26 -14.80 6.22
CA SER A 69 -4.78 -15.66 7.29
C SER A 69 -6.31 -15.70 7.38
N GLY A 70 -7.02 -14.89 6.60
CA GLY A 70 -8.47 -14.85 6.50
C GLY A 70 -8.94 -13.73 5.59
N GLU A 71 -10.21 -13.74 5.18
CA GLU A 71 -10.78 -12.66 4.37
C GLU A 71 -10.75 -11.32 5.13
N THR A 72 -10.49 -10.23 4.43
CA THR A 72 -10.69 -8.89 4.99
C THR A 72 -12.18 -8.59 5.02
N GLY A 73 -12.77 -8.56 6.22
CA GLY A 73 -14.11 -8.01 6.41
C GLY A 73 -14.11 -6.47 6.38
N PRO A 74 -15.26 -5.85 6.07
CA PRO A 74 -15.38 -4.39 6.15
C PRO A 74 -15.17 -3.91 7.58
N SER A 75 -14.53 -2.74 7.73
CA SER A 75 -14.38 -2.00 8.97
C SER A 75 -14.93 -0.58 8.80
N LEU A 76 -14.84 0.26 9.84
CA LEU A 76 -15.18 1.68 9.71
C LEU A 76 -14.29 2.39 8.67
N GLU A 77 -13.06 1.90 8.50
CA GLU A 77 -12.05 2.48 7.63
C GLU A 77 -12.02 1.82 6.25
N ILE A 78 -12.13 0.50 6.21
CA ILE A 78 -11.95 -0.32 5.02
C ILE A 78 -13.31 -0.80 4.53
N ALA A 79 -13.70 -0.38 3.34
CA ALA A 79 -14.92 -0.84 2.68
C ALA A 79 -14.72 -2.25 2.09
N GLU A 80 -13.57 -2.51 1.47
CA GLU A 80 -13.28 -3.79 0.83
C GLU A 80 -11.76 -4.05 0.70
N GLY A 81 -11.34 -5.29 0.96
CA GLY A 81 -10.01 -5.80 0.67
C GLY A 81 -10.06 -6.92 -0.36
N ARG A 82 -9.33 -6.78 -1.48
CA ARG A 82 -9.33 -7.75 -2.57
C ARG A 82 -7.99 -7.81 -3.31
N PHE A 83 -7.66 -8.99 -3.81
CA PHE A 83 -6.55 -9.20 -4.76
C PHE A 83 -7.04 -9.11 -6.20
N PHE A 84 -6.26 -8.44 -7.04
CA PHE A 84 -6.53 -8.31 -8.48
C PHE A 84 -5.33 -8.79 -9.28
N PRO A 85 -5.55 -9.50 -10.40
CA PRO A 85 -4.46 -9.73 -11.34
C PRO A 85 -4.06 -8.40 -11.99
N LEU A 86 -2.76 -8.20 -12.25
CA LEU A 86 -2.22 -6.94 -12.77
C LEU A 86 -2.77 -6.51 -14.15
N HIS A 87 -3.45 -7.42 -14.87
CA HIS A 87 -4.08 -7.14 -16.15
C HIS A 87 -5.60 -6.91 -16.07
N ALA A 88 -6.19 -6.98 -14.87
CA ALA A 88 -7.60 -6.71 -14.62
C ALA A 88 -7.77 -5.94 -13.30
N LEU A 89 -7.10 -4.79 -13.21
CA LEU A 89 -7.30 -3.84 -12.13
C LEU A 89 -8.66 -3.15 -12.29
N PRO A 90 -9.38 -2.80 -11.21
CA PRO A 90 -10.63 -2.06 -11.29
C PRO A 90 -10.48 -0.70 -11.98
N ASP A 91 -11.51 -0.28 -12.72
CA ASP A 91 -11.52 1.02 -13.40
C ASP A 91 -11.41 2.21 -12.45
N ASP A 92 -11.89 2.06 -11.21
CA ASP A 92 -11.77 3.05 -10.14
C ASP A 92 -10.46 2.92 -9.34
N THR A 93 -9.41 2.30 -9.87
CA THR A 93 -8.09 2.29 -9.22
C THR A 93 -7.47 3.69 -9.27
N ASP A 94 -6.95 4.15 -8.13
CA ASP A 94 -6.34 5.47 -8.03
C ASP A 94 -5.14 5.64 -8.99
N ALA A 95 -5.00 6.85 -9.53
CA ALA A 95 -3.99 7.14 -10.55
C ALA A 95 -2.55 7.02 -10.01
N ALA A 96 -2.30 7.36 -8.74
CA ALA A 96 -1.00 7.17 -8.12
C ALA A 96 -0.74 5.67 -7.92
N THR A 97 -1.73 4.90 -7.48
CA THR A 97 -1.63 3.43 -7.38
C THR A 97 -1.28 2.79 -8.73
N LEU A 98 -1.99 3.15 -9.81
CA LEU A 98 -1.69 2.67 -11.16
C LEU A 98 -0.26 3.00 -11.60
N ARG A 99 0.18 4.24 -11.34
CA ARG A 99 1.54 4.69 -11.66
C ARG A 99 2.59 3.84 -10.94
N ARG A 100 2.42 3.59 -9.63
CA ARG A 100 3.35 2.76 -8.85
C ARG A 100 3.39 1.32 -9.35
N ILE A 101 2.26 0.76 -9.74
CA ILE A 101 2.19 -0.58 -10.37
C ILE A 101 2.98 -0.60 -11.68
N GLN A 102 2.83 0.43 -12.53
CA GLN A 102 3.58 0.52 -13.78
C GLN A 102 5.09 0.65 -13.56
N GLU A 103 5.52 1.50 -12.62
CA GLU A 103 6.94 1.66 -12.28
C GLU A 103 7.56 0.36 -11.78
N MET A 104 6.84 -0.41 -10.96
CA MET A 104 7.28 -1.74 -10.54
C MET A 104 7.47 -2.70 -11.72
N ARG A 105 6.61 -2.64 -12.73
CA ARG A 105 6.70 -3.49 -13.93
C ARG A 105 7.86 -3.11 -14.84
N VAL A 106 8.15 -1.81 -14.97
CA VAL A 106 9.24 -1.30 -15.82
C VAL A 106 10.59 -1.32 -15.08
N GLY A 107 10.58 -1.34 -13.75
CA GLY A 107 11.79 -1.30 -12.93
C GLY A 107 12.43 0.08 -12.82
N SER A 108 11.68 1.14 -13.12
CA SER A 108 12.14 2.53 -13.09
C SER A 108 11.15 3.36 -12.28
N PHE A 109 11.65 4.04 -11.25
CA PHE A 109 10.84 4.85 -10.33
C PHE A 109 11.25 6.32 -10.40
N GLY A 110 10.27 7.22 -10.28
CA GLY A 110 10.55 8.60 -9.91
C GLY A 110 11.01 8.71 -8.45
N THR A 111 11.28 9.93 -8.01
CA THR A 111 11.68 10.27 -6.62
C THR A 111 10.65 11.09 -5.87
N VAL A 112 9.62 11.58 -6.56
CA VAL A 112 8.51 12.35 -6.01
C VAL A 112 7.25 11.49 -6.10
N TRP A 113 6.40 11.58 -5.07
CA TRP A 113 5.14 10.87 -5.06
C TRP A 113 4.25 11.31 -6.24
#